data_AF-A0ABD2K898-F1
#
_entry.id   AF-A0ABD2K898-F1
#
_cell.length_a   1.000
_cell.length_b   1.000
_cell.length_c   1.000
_cell.angle_alpha   90.00
_cell.angle_beta   90.00
_cell.angle_gamma   90.00
#
_symmetry.space_group_name_H-M   'P 1'
#
loop_
_entity.id
_entity.type
_entity.pdbx_description
1 polymer ?
#
loop_
_entity_poly.entity_id
_entity_poly.type
_entity_poly.pdbx_seq_one_letter_code
_entity_poly.pdbx_strand_id
1 'polypeptide(L)'
;MASLNTSSTDQLYLAFRFAGPSADLIVPAVALYLVALVGIVSLRGSANFLMALICFCELVHQIGHTFFLVVVISGTNFVSLLTADLFMAPMLFASNCGFMAMFCAAFDRLFAVVSPFKHSSIFTKYKLPYLLGHLLICVIYGAFTLNYVLSNAFENAGNPTTGVVAETFLGPVGYKFLAGTFIISFSSTCCYVSIFVIIRCKKGVTQQTNTRVLRSLIIILSINIGGYLITLAMYQLLFTFGSILGPPIRAWQFGFISGILLNAAAGSNAVVLYFNSTDYRRVFKKVFQSLKGHFGNKNAVQTIGTKDQVRNANPNNKMNITRLSQQINVNLINLKR
;
A
#
# COMPACT_ATOMS: atom_id res chain seq x y z
N MET A 1 31.22 10.45 5.30
CA MET A 1 29.88 10.36 5.91
C MET A 1 29.97 10.87 7.32
N ALA A 2 29.54 12.11 7.58
CA ALA A 2 29.19 12.46 8.95
C ALA A 2 27.85 11.78 9.21
N SER A 3 27.86 10.72 10.00
CA SER A 3 26.64 10.18 10.59
C SER A 3 25.86 11.35 11.20
N LEU A 4 24.52 11.37 11.05
CA LEU A 4 23.69 11.88 12.14
C LEU A 4 24.08 10.98 13.31
N ASN A 5 25.01 11.49 14.10
CA ASN A 5 25.89 10.68 14.92
C ASN A 5 25.05 10.39 16.13
N THR A 6 24.44 9.21 16.18
CA THR A 6 23.70 8.68 17.33
C THR A 6 24.59 8.48 18.56
N SER A 7 25.63 9.29 18.72
CA SER A 7 26.34 9.51 19.96
C SER A 7 25.55 10.45 20.86
N SER A 8 25.82 10.38 22.16
CA SER A 8 25.28 11.29 23.18
C SER A 8 25.60 12.78 22.94
N THR A 9 26.38 13.09 21.90
CA THR A 9 26.81 14.42 21.49
C THR A 9 26.05 14.94 20.26
N ASP A 10 25.12 14.19 19.67
CA ASP A 10 24.29 14.69 18.56
C ASP A 10 23.47 15.91 18.99
N GLN A 11 23.39 16.93 18.14
CA GLN A 11 22.59 18.13 18.43
C GLN A 11 21.10 17.82 18.51
N LEU A 12 20.59 16.88 17.71
CA LEU A 12 19.20 16.42 17.77
C LEU A 12 18.92 15.71 19.11
N TYR A 13 19.82 14.81 19.52
CA TYR A 13 19.72 14.10 20.79
C TYR A 13 19.75 15.08 21.97
N LEU A 14 20.71 16.00 21.98
CA LEU A 14 20.85 17.00 23.03
C LEU A 14 19.62 17.92 23.11
N ALA A 15 19.01 18.27 21.98
CA ALA A 15 17.82 19.12 21.93
C ALA A 15 16.57 18.43 22.49
N PHE A 16 16.38 17.13 22.22
CA PHE A 16 15.09 16.47 22.47
C PHE A 16 15.07 15.41 23.58
N ARG A 17 16.23 14.95 24.10
CA ARG A 17 16.30 13.84 25.08
C ARG A 17 15.51 14.04 26.38
N PHE A 18 15.20 15.29 26.74
CA PHE A 18 14.40 15.64 27.93
C PHE A 18 13.28 16.64 27.62
N ALA A 19 12.96 16.85 26.33
CA ALA A 19 11.99 17.86 25.93
C ALA A 19 10.53 17.45 26.21
N GLY A 20 10.27 16.17 26.53
CA GLY A 20 8.91 15.63 26.56
C GLY A 20 8.26 15.69 25.17
N PRO A 21 6.91 15.62 25.09
CA PRO A 21 6.21 15.73 23.82
C PRO A 21 6.41 17.12 23.20
N SER A 22 7.05 17.18 22.03
CA SER A 22 7.33 18.43 21.32
C SER A 22 6.57 18.51 20.00
N ALA A 23 6.01 19.69 19.68
CA ALA A 23 5.33 19.94 18.42
C ALA A 23 6.25 19.68 17.20
N ASP A 24 7.55 19.97 17.33
CA ASP A 24 8.55 19.76 16.27
C ASP A 24 8.73 18.29 15.88
N LEU A 25 8.37 17.37 16.77
CA LEU A 25 8.40 15.92 16.54
C LEU A 25 7.00 15.38 16.23
N ILE A 26 5.97 15.86 16.94
CA ILE A 26 4.58 15.37 16.80
C ILE A 26 4.02 15.70 15.42
N VAL A 27 4.20 16.94 14.94
CA VAL A 27 3.65 17.39 13.65
C VAL A 27 4.15 16.51 12.50
N PRO A 28 5.46 16.26 12.30
CA PRO A 28 5.92 15.38 11.24
C PRO A 28 5.48 13.92 11.42
N ALA A 29 5.42 13.41 12.66
CA ALA A 29 4.93 12.06 12.94
C ALA A 29 3.46 11.88 12.53
N VAL A 30 2.61 12.85 12.90
CA VAL A 30 1.19 12.87 12.52
C VAL A 30 1.05 13.02 11.00
N ALA A 31 1.84 13.87 10.36
CA ALA A 31 1.79 14.05 8.91
C ALA A 31 2.13 12.75 8.16
N LEU A 32 3.19 12.04 8.56
CA LEU A 32 3.54 10.74 7.99
C LEU A 32 2.41 9.71 8.21
N TYR A 33 1.80 9.70 9.40
CA TYR A 33 0.73 8.77 9.76
C TYR A 33 -0.61 9.07 9.07
N LEU A 34 -0.98 10.33 8.83
CA LEU A 34 -2.24 10.66 8.16
C LEU A 34 -2.20 10.28 6.68
N VAL A 35 -1.05 10.45 6.03
CA VAL A 35 -0.87 10.02 4.63
C VAL A 35 -0.94 8.50 4.51
N ALA A 36 -0.51 7.77 5.55
CA ALA A 36 -0.60 6.30 5.65
C ALA A 36 -2.04 5.74 5.64
N LEU A 37 -3.06 6.50 6.02
CA LEU A 37 -4.44 5.99 6.18
C LEU A 37 -5.20 5.78 4.86
N VAL A 38 -4.63 6.15 3.72
CA VAL A 38 -5.30 6.03 2.41
C VAL A 38 -4.92 4.71 1.74
N GLY A 39 -5.76 3.69 1.89
CA GLY A 39 -5.96 2.68 0.83
C GLY A 39 -5.99 1.21 1.24
N ILE A 40 -7.17 0.58 1.07
CA ILE A 40 -7.29 -0.87 0.79
C ILE A 40 -8.53 -1.10 -0.09
N VAL A 41 -8.38 -1.73 -1.25
CA VAL A 41 -9.44 -2.46 -1.95
C VAL A 41 -8.87 -3.73 -2.59
N SER A 42 -9.45 -4.89 -2.26
CA SER A 42 -9.01 -6.23 -2.71
C SER A 42 -9.66 -6.66 -4.04
N LEU A 43 -8.90 -7.30 -4.95
CA LEU A 43 -9.36 -7.75 -6.27
C LEU A 43 -8.70 -9.06 -6.75
N ARG A 44 -9.38 -9.79 -7.66
CA ARG A 44 -9.01 -11.14 -8.17
C ARG A 44 -8.32 -11.11 -9.55
N GLY A 45 -7.17 -11.78 -9.74
CA GLY A 45 -6.38 -11.88 -11.01
C GLY A 45 -4.87 -12.00 -10.74
N SER A 46 -3.98 -12.31 -11.72
CA SER A 46 -2.51 -12.37 -11.49
C SER A 46 -1.83 -11.01 -11.44
N ALA A 47 -2.11 -10.18 -12.44
CA ALA A 47 -1.89 -8.75 -12.38
C ALA A 47 -2.42 -8.14 -11.08
N ASN A 48 -3.60 -8.61 -10.70
CA ASN A 48 -4.26 -8.17 -9.48
C ASN A 48 -3.62 -8.80 -8.23
N PHE A 49 -2.94 -9.95 -8.34
CA PHE A 49 -2.21 -10.58 -7.26
C PHE A 49 -0.94 -9.80 -6.94
N LEU A 50 -0.09 -9.52 -7.94
CA LEU A 50 1.11 -8.71 -7.72
C LEU A 50 0.75 -7.29 -7.26
N MET A 51 -0.30 -6.69 -7.84
CA MET A 51 -0.80 -5.39 -7.33
C MET A 51 -1.37 -5.48 -5.92
N ALA A 52 -2.10 -6.54 -5.58
CA ALA A 52 -2.59 -6.74 -4.21
C ALA A 52 -1.44 -6.96 -3.23
N LEU A 53 -0.40 -7.69 -3.64
CA LEU A 53 0.82 -7.89 -2.85
C LEU A 53 1.53 -6.55 -2.62
N ILE A 54 1.70 -5.73 -3.66
CA ILE A 54 2.25 -4.37 -3.53
C ILE A 54 1.41 -3.56 -2.54
N CYS A 55 0.08 -3.52 -2.71
CA CYS A 55 -0.79 -2.76 -1.81
C CYS A 55 -0.74 -3.26 -0.36
N PHE A 56 -0.64 -4.58 -0.15
CA PHE A 56 -0.47 -5.18 1.16
C PHE A 56 0.88 -4.79 1.79
N CYS A 57 1.97 -4.89 1.01
CA CYS A 57 3.30 -4.47 1.43
C CYS A 57 3.34 -2.98 1.80
N GLU A 58 2.74 -2.12 0.98
CA GLU A 58 2.62 -0.68 1.29
C GLU A 58 1.80 -0.44 2.54
N LEU A 59 0.69 -1.15 2.75
CA LEU A 59 -0.10 -1.01 3.97
C LEU A 59 0.73 -1.36 5.22
N VAL A 60 1.44 -2.49 5.21
CA VAL A 60 2.29 -2.90 6.34
C VAL A 60 3.45 -1.92 6.53
N HIS A 61 4.04 -1.41 5.45
CA HIS A 61 5.01 -0.32 5.49
C HIS A 61 4.42 0.92 6.17
N GLN A 62 3.25 1.38 5.75
CA GLN A 62 2.58 2.56 6.29
C GLN A 62 2.22 2.41 7.77
N ILE A 63 1.77 1.22 8.22
CA ILE A 63 1.49 0.92 9.64
C ILE A 63 2.73 1.10 10.51
N GLY A 64 3.93 0.84 9.99
CA GLY A 64 5.17 0.97 10.75
C GLY A 64 5.47 2.38 11.26
N HIS A 65 5.00 3.41 10.56
CA HIS A 65 5.14 4.81 11.01
C HIS A 65 4.42 5.10 12.34
N THR A 66 3.50 4.21 12.76
CA THR A 66 2.86 4.28 14.09
C THR A 66 3.89 4.21 15.22
N PHE A 67 4.99 3.46 15.04
CA PHE A 67 6.01 3.34 16.07
C PHE A 67 6.66 4.69 16.39
N PHE A 68 7.10 5.42 15.37
CA PHE A 68 7.64 6.78 15.51
C PHE A 68 6.64 7.70 16.22
N LEU A 69 5.36 7.65 15.82
CA LEU A 69 4.30 8.44 16.44
C LEU A 69 4.15 8.14 17.93
N VAL A 70 4.18 6.87 18.33
CA VAL A 70 4.07 6.46 19.74
C VAL A 70 5.26 6.94 20.57
N VAL A 71 6.50 6.78 20.08
CA VAL A 71 7.73 7.20 20.77
C VAL A 71 7.74 8.71 21.03
N VAL A 72 7.25 9.49 20.07
CA VAL A 72 7.18 10.94 20.17
C VAL A 72 6.05 11.40 21.09
N ILE A 73 4.86 10.81 20.99
CA ILE A 73 3.72 11.18 21.84
C ILE A 73 3.96 10.81 23.31
N SER A 74 4.68 9.71 23.58
CA SER A 74 5.04 9.34 24.96
C SER A 74 6.04 10.30 25.60
N GLY A 75 6.66 11.20 24.83
CA GLY A 75 7.71 12.11 25.28
C GLY A 75 9.05 11.43 25.56
N THR A 76 9.18 10.14 25.23
CA THR A 76 10.45 9.41 25.33
C THR A 76 11.45 9.94 24.30
N ASN A 77 10.96 10.31 23.11
CA ASN A 77 11.68 10.92 21.97
C ASN A 77 12.84 10.10 21.39
N PHE A 78 13.55 9.31 22.18
CA PHE A 78 14.63 8.43 21.75
C PHE A 78 14.51 7.05 22.39
N VAL A 79 14.70 6.04 21.58
CA VAL A 79 14.82 4.63 22.00
C VAL A 79 16.13 4.07 21.45
N SER A 80 16.52 2.89 21.91
CA SER A 80 17.70 2.21 21.37
C SER A 80 17.43 1.76 19.92
N LEU A 81 18.46 1.79 19.07
CA LEU A 81 18.35 1.42 17.65
C LEU A 81 17.85 -0.01 17.48
N LEU A 82 18.35 -0.95 18.28
CA LEU A 82 17.90 -2.34 18.23
C LEU A 82 16.41 -2.46 18.57
N THR A 83 15.94 -1.75 19.60
CA THR A 83 14.52 -1.75 19.95
C THR A 83 13.68 -1.17 18.81
N ALA A 84 14.07 -0.01 18.27
CA ALA A 84 13.37 0.61 17.15
C ALA A 84 13.28 -0.32 15.93
N ASP A 85 14.41 -0.88 15.49
CA ASP A 85 14.46 -1.71 14.29
C ASP A 85 13.75 -3.06 14.46
N LEU A 86 13.71 -3.63 15.66
CA LEU A 86 12.89 -4.82 15.93
C LEU A 86 11.39 -4.53 15.85
N PHE A 87 10.93 -3.40 16.40
CA PHE A 87 9.53 -2.98 16.27
C PHE A 87 9.17 -2.62 14.82
N MET A 88 10.10 -2.02 14.08
CA MET A 88 9.94 -1.68 12.67
C MET A 88 10.25 -2.84 11.71
N ALA A 89 10.68 -4.01 12.19
CA ALA A 89 11.04 -5.13 11.32
C ALA A 89 9.93 -5.53 10.31
N PRO A 90 8.63 -5.57 10.69
CA PRO A 90 7.56 -5.86 9.74
C PRO A 90 7.45 -4.82 8.62
N MET A 91 7.57 -3.52 8.94
CA MET A 91 7.49 -2.46 7.92
C MET A 91 8.70 -2.48 6.98
N LEU A 92 9.90 -2.73 7.52
CA LEU A 92 11.14 -2.82 6.76
C LEU A 92 11.10 -4.02 5.80
N PHE A 93 10.65 -5.18 6.30
CA PHE A 93 10.43 -6.37 5.47
C PHE A 93 9.40 -6.10 4.37
N ALA A 94 8.24 -5.54 4.74
CA ALA A 94 7.15 -5.32 3.80
C ALA A 94 7.50 -4.29 2.72
N SER A 95 8.15 -3.18 3.07
CA SER A 95 8.61 -2.16 2.12
C SER A 95 9.55 -2.76 1.07
N ASN A 96 10.52 -3.56 1.50
CA ASN A 96 11.45 -4.26 0.58
C ASN A 96 10.76 -5.34 -0.27
N CYS A 97 9.83 -6.10 0.32
CA CYS A 97 8.97 -7.00 -0.46
C CYS A 97 8.17 -6.24 -1.52
N GLY A 98 7.62 -5.06 -1.18
CA GLY A 98 6.87 -4.19 -2.08
C GLY A 98 7.70 -3.72 -3.26
N PHE A 99 8.93 -3.30 -3.01
CA PHE A 99 9.89 -2.94 -4.06
C PHE A 99 10.14 -4.08 -5.06
N MET A 100 10.45 -5.28 -4.56
CA MET A 100 10.66 -6.43 -5.42
C MET A 100 9.37 -6.82 -6.15
N ALA A 101 8.21 -6.72 -5.49
CA ALA A 101 6.91 -6.99 -6.11
C ALA A 101 6.60 -6.02 -7.26
N MET A 102 6.99 -4.74 -7.15
CA MET A 102 6.88 -3.77 -8.25
C MET A 102 7.73 -4.18 -9.47
N PHE A 103 8.95 -4.65 -9.25
CA PHE A 103 9.78 -5.20 -10.33
C PHE A 103 9.18 -6.47 -10.94
N CYS A 104 8.76 -7.42 -10.11
CA CYS A 104 8.05 -8.63 -10.54
C CYS A 104 6.82 -8.28 -11.39
N ALA A 105 6.05 -7.25 -11.00
CA ALA A 105 4.91 -6.75 -11.77
C ALA A 105 5.34 -6.19 -13.13
N ALA A 106 6.39 -5.36 -13.17
CA ALA A 106 6.93 -4.83 -14.43
C ALA A 106 7.41 -5.95 -15.36
N PHE A 107 8.09 -6.95 -14.81
CA PHE A 107 8.59 -8.11 -15.54
C PHE A 107 7.46 -9.02 -16.05
N ASP A 108 6.46 -9.34 -15.23
CA ASP A 108 5.27 -10.11 -15.65
C ASP A 108 4.58 -9.44 -16.84
N ARG A 109 4.44 -8.11 -16.82
CA ARG A 109 3.85 -7.37 -17.94
C ARG A 109 4.71 -7.41 -19.19
N LEU A 110 6.02 -7.26 -19.05
CA LEU A 110 6.93 -7.39 -20.18
C LEU A 110 6.81 -8.78 -20.80
N PHE A 111 6.78 -9.83 -19.98
CA PHE A 111 6.62 -11.20 -20.44
C PHE A 111 5.29 -11.41 -21.17
N ALA A 112 4.19 -10.87 -20.64
CA ALA A 112 2.88 -10.93 -21.26
C ALA A 112 2.82 -10.23 -22.65
N VAL A 113 3.56 -9.14 -22.82
CA VAL A 113 3.59 -8.36 -24.08
C VAL A 113 4.52 -8.97 -25.12
N VAL A 114 5.70 -9.43 -24.69
CA VAL A 114 6.70 -10.06 -25.56
C VAL A 114 6.17 -11.40 -26.08
N SER A 115 5.61 -12.22 -25.20
CA SER A 115 5.23 -13.60 -25.53
C SER A 115 3.84 -13.97 -24.97
N PRO A 116 2.75 -13.39 -25.53
CA PRO A 116 1.39 -13.53 -25.00
C PRO A 116 0.90 -14.98 -24.95
N PHE A 117 1.18 -15.80 -25.96
CA PHE A 117 0.75 -17.21 -25.99
C PHE A 117 1.42 -18.04 -24.89
N LYS A 118 2.75 -17.89 -24.71
CA LYS A 118 3.47 -18.59 -23.64
C LYS A 118 3.03 -18.11 -22.26
N HIS A 119 2.87 -16.80 -22.07
CA HIS A 119 2.38 -16.23 -20.83
C HIS A 119 1.01 -16.79 -20.46
N SER A 120 0.06 -16.75 -21.40
CA SER A 120 -1.28 -17.30 -21.21
C SER A 120 -1.26 -18.80 -20.92
N SER A 121 -0.42 -19.57 -21.62
CA SER A 121 -0.28 -21.02 -21.41
C SER A 121 0.28 -21.35 -20.01
N ILE A 122 1.34 -20.67 -19.58
CA ILE A 122 1.92 -20.85 -18.24
C ILE A 122 0.91 -20.45 -17.18
N PHE A 123 0.24 -19.31 -17.36
CA PHE A 123 -0.72 -18.83 -16.38
C PHE A 123 -1.93 -19.75 -16.25
N THR A 124 -2.37 -20.39 -17.34
CA THR A 124 -3.49 -21.32 -17.32
C THR A 124 -3.10 -22.67 -16.71
N LYS A 125 -1.91 -23.21 -17.08
CA LYS A 125 -1.47 -24.55 -16.68
C LYS A 125 -0.79 -24.59 -15.30
N TYR A 126 -0.01 -23.57 -14.97
CA TYR A 126 0.85 -23.51 -13.78
C TYR A 126 0.60 -22.25 -12.94
N LYS A 127 -0.68 -21.84 -12.84
CA LYS A 127 -1.09 -20.61 -12.15
C LYS A 127 -0.48 -20.45 -10.76
N LEU A 128 -0.69 -21.45 -9.89
CA LEU A 128 -0.29 -21.38 -8.50
C LEU A 128 1.24 -21.38 -8.34
N PRO A 129 2.01 -22.32 -8.94
CA PRO A 129 3.47 -22.28 -8.91
C PRO A 129 4.05 -20.96 -9.44
N TYR A 130 3.45 -20.40 -10.51
CA TYR A 130 3.88 -19.13 -11.08
C TYR A 130 3.73 -17.96 -10.09
N LEU A 131 2.59 -17.85 -9.42
CA LEU A 131 2.34 -16.80 -8.42
C LEU A 131 3.19 -17.01 -7.16
N LEU A 132 3.38 -18.26 -6.72
CA LEU A 132 4.26 -18.60 -5.59
C LEU A 132 5.72 -18.27 -5.88
N GLY A 133 6.17 -18.45 -7.13
CA GLY A 133 7.53 -18.08 -7.54
C GLY A 133 7.80 -16.58 -7.36
N HIS A 134 6.86 -15.72 -7.81
CA HIS A 134 6.97 -14.28 -7.58
C HIS A 134 6.96 -13.92 -6.10
N LEU A 135 6.04 -14.52 -5.32
CA LEU A 135 5.98 -14.28 -3.88
C LEU A 135 7.30 -14.68 -3.19
N LEU A 136 7.87 -15.84 -3.55
CA LEU A 136 9.12 -16.32 -2.99
C LEU A 136 10.28 -15.36 -3.28
N ILE A 137 10.38 -14.84 -4.51
CA ILE A 137 11.40 -13.85 -4.88
C ILE A 137 11.25 -12.58 -4.03
N CYS A 138 10.01 -12.10 -3.82
CA CYS A 138 9.73 -10.93 -2.98
C CYS A 138 10.14 -11.17 -1.53
N VAL A 139 9.76 -12.31 -0.96
CA VAL A 139 10.07 -12.69 0.43
C VAL A 139 11.58 -12.84 0.64
N ILE A 140 12.29 -13.48 -0.29
CA ILE A 140 13.76 -13.63 -0.21
C ILE A 140 14.42 -12.26 -0.19
N TYR A 141 14.01 -11.34 -1.08
CA TYR A 141 14.58 -10.00 -1.13
C TYR A 141 14.27 -9.18 0.13
N GLY A 142 13.03 -9.24 0.62
CA GLY A 142 12.63 -8.59 1.86
C GLY A 142 13.40 -9.12 3.07
N ALA A 143 13.55 -10.45 3.19
CA ALA A 143 14.28 -11.09 4.28
C ALA A 143 15.78 -10.78 4.23
N PHE A 144 16.38 -10.79 3.04
CA PHE A 144 17.78 -10.43 2.85
C PHE A 144 18.06 -8.99 3.31
N THR A 145 17.20 -8.04 2.91
CA THR A 145 17.38 -6.64 3.28
C THR A 145 17.12 -6.41 4.78
N LEU A 146 16.10 -7.06 5.34
CA LEU A 146 15.83 -6.99 6.78
C LEU A 146 16.99 -7.56 7.60
N ASN A 147 17.57 -8.70 7.19
CA ASN A 147 18.71 -9.29 7.89
C ASN A 147 19.88 -8.30 7.94
N TYR A 148 20.15 -7.62 6.84
CA TYR A 148 21.23 -6.64 6.78
C TYR A 148 21.00 -5.44 7.73
N VAL A 149 19.76 -4.94 7.79
CA VAL A 149 19.37 -3.87 8.71
C VAL A 149 19.50 -4.33 10.17
N LEU A 150 18.96 -5.50 10.51
CA LEU A 150 18.99 -6.01 11.88
C LEU A 150 20.42 -6.31 12.35
N SER A 151 21.28 -6.86 11.49
CA SER A 151 22.69 -7.07 11.84
C SER A 151 23.38 -5.76 12.23
N ASN A 152 23.13 -4.67 11.49
CA ASN A 152 23.64 -3.35 11.86
C ASN A 152 23.04 -2.85 13.19
N ALA A 153 21.75 -3.11 13.42
CA ALA A 153 21.08 -2.75 14.68
C ALA A 153 21.67 -3.50 15.87
N PHE A 154 22.04 -4.78 15.72
CA PHE A 154 22.71 -5.57 16.76
C PHE A 154 24.11 -5.03 17.08
N GLU A 155 24.89 -4.67 16.07
CA GLU A 155 26.22 -4.08 16.24
C GLU A 155 26.17 -2.69 16.93
N ASN A 156 25.05 -1.98 16.76
CA ASN A 156 24.85 -0.61 17.22
C ASN A 156 23.71 -0.48 18.22
N ALA A 157 23.45 -1.53 19.01
CA ALA A 157 22.20 -1.69 19.76
C ALA A 157 21.89 -0.54 20.72
N GLY A 158 22.91 0.08 21.32
CA GLY A 158 22.75 1.16 22.29
C GLY A 158 22.56 2.57 21.70
N ASN A 159 22.66 2.72 20.37
CA ASN A 159 22.60 4.03 19.74
C ASN A 159 21.18 4.62 19.83
N PRO A 160 20.99 5.84 20.38
CA PRO A 160 19.70 6.51 20.40
C PRO A 160 19.20 6.83 18.99
N THR A 161 17.92 6.54 18.74
CA THR A 161 17.19 6.90 17.52
C THR A 161 15.82 7.45 17.90
N THR A 162 15.27 8.34 17.07
CA THR A 162 13.90 8.83 17.23
C THR A 162 12.84 7.78 16.91
N GLY A 163 13.24 6.67 16.29
CA GLY A 163 12.33 5.64 15.79
C GLY A 163 11.74 5.96 14.42
N VAL A 164 12.24 7.00 13.74
CA VAL A 164 11.90 7.26 12.33
C VAL A 164 12.66 6.30 11.42
N VAL A 165 11.95 5.69 10.46
CA VAL A 165 12.51 4.66 9.56
C VAL A 165 13.74 5.12 8.77
N ALA A 166 13.88 6.42 8.51
CA ALA A 166 15.02 6.96 7.76
C ALA A 166 16.35 6.79 8.53
N GLU A 167 16.31 6.78 9.86
CA GLU A 167 17.50 6.64 10.71
C GLU A 167 18.08 5.22 10.64
N THR A 168 17.24 4.22 10.37
CA THR A 168 17.64 2.82 10.13
C THR A 168 18.55 2.67 8.91
N PHE A 169 18.46 3.58 7.94
CA PHE A 169 19.24 3.56 6.70
C PHE A 169 20.41 4.55 6.71
N LEU A 170 20.96 4.85 7.88
CA LEU A 170 22.18 5.67 7.98
C LEU A 170 23.45 4.84 7.73
N GLY A 171 24.53 5.52 7.34
CA GLY A 171 25.85 4.91 7.19
C GLY A 171 25.96 3.88 6.06
N PRO A 172 26.78 2.81 6.23
CA PRO A 172 26.94 1.77 5.23
C PRO A 172 25.64 1.09 4.81
N VAL A 173 24.67 0.99 5.74
CA VAL A 173 23.38 0.37 5.47
C VAL A 173 22.61 1.13 4.40
N GLY A 174 22.58 2.46 4.55
CA GLY A 174 21.98 3.37 3.59
C GLY A 174 22.54 3.22 2.19
N TYR A 175 23.86 3.09 2.03
CA TYR A 175 24.47 2.95 0.71
C TYR A 175 24.03 1.68 -0.01
N LYS A 176 23.99 0.54 0.68
CA LYS A 176 23.56 -0.71 0.06
C LYS A 176 22.06 -0.68 -0.26
N PHE A 177 21.25 -0.11 0.63
CA PHE A 177 19.83 0.08 0.41
C PHE A 177 19.56 0.99 -0.81
N LEU A 178 20.27 2.11 -0.90
CA LEU A 178 20.22 3.04 -2.03
C LEU A 178 20.59 2.33 -3.33
N ALA A 179 21.72 1.61 -3.36
CA ALA A 179 22.17 0.87 -4.54
C ALA A 179 21.16 -0.19 -4.97
N GLY A 180 20.64 -0.98 -4.03
CA GLY A 180 19.62 -2.00 -4.30
C GLY A 180 18.33 -1.38 -4.86
N THR A 181 17.83 -0.31 -4.22
CA THR A 181 16.62 0.40 -4.66
C THR A 181 16.81 1.01 -6.04
N PHE A 182 17.97 1.60 -6.32
CA PHE A 182 18.30 2.16 -7.63
C PHE A 182 18.31 1.06 -8.70
N ILE A 183 18.99 -0.07 -8.47
CA ILE A 183 19.07 -1.18 -9.42
C ILE A 183 17.67 -1.73 -9.75
N ILE A 184 16.82 -1.95 -8.74
CA ILE A 184 15.46 -2.46 -8.93
C ILE A 184 14.58 -1.44 -9.65
N SER A 185 14.65 -0.17 -9.25
CA SER A 185 13.89 0.92 -9.87
C SER A 185 14.28 1.13 -11.33
N PHE A 186 15.58 1.11 -11.62
CA PHE A 186 16.11 1.21 -12.97
C PHE A 186 15.68 0.01 -13.82
N SER A 187 15.81 -1.21 -13.28
CA SER A 187 15.38 -2.43 -13.98
C SER A 187 13.88 -2.41 -14.30
N SER A 188 13.05 -1.97 -13.36
CA SER A 188 11.61 -1.78 -13.56
C SER A 188 11.31 -0.75 -14.65
N THR A 189 12.06 0.36 -14.65
CA THR A 189 11.95 1.40 -15.67
C THR A 189 12.29 0.85 -17.06
N CYS A 190 13.37 0.08 -17.19
CA CYS A 190 13.75 -0.60 -18.42
C CYS A 190 12.66 -1.56 -18.93
N CYS A 191 12.00 -2.31 -18.05
CA CYS A 191 10.86 -3.14 -18.44
C CYS A 191 9.72 -2.29 -19.03
N TYR A 192 9.38 -1.16 -18.41
CA TYR A 192 8.30 -0.29 -18.91
C TYR A 192 8.61 0.42 -20.21
N VAL A 193 9.85 0.92 -20.37
CA VAL A 193 10.32 1.47 -21.64
C VAL A 193 10.24 0.41 -22.73
N SER A 194 10.65 -0.83 -22.44
CA SER A 194 10.56 -1.94 -23.40
C SER A 194 9.11 -2.27 -23.78
N ILE A 195 8.20 -2.33 -22.81
CA ILE A 195 6.76 -2.51 -23.07
C ILE A 195 6.23 -1.40 -23.98
N PHE A 196 6.57 -0.15 -23.69
CA PHE A 196 6.14 1.01 -24.48
C PHE A 196 6.62 0.91 -25.94
N VAL A 197 7.91 0.61 -26.14
CA VAL A 197 8.50 0.42 -27.48
C VAL A 197 7.80 -0.72 -28.22
N ILE A 198 7.62 -1.89 -27.60
CA ILE A 198 6.98 -3.05 -28.25
C ILE A 198 5.55 -2.72 -28.68
N ILE A 199 4.78 -2.04 -27.83
CA ILE A 199 3.39 -1.65 -28.14
C ILE A 199 3.33 -0.64 -29.27
N ARG A 200 4.28 0.30 -29.34
CA ARG A 200 4.36 1.28 -30.43
C ARG A 200 4.76 0.64 -31.76
N CYS A 201 5.62 -0.38 -31.72
CA CYS A 201 6.09 -1.07 -32.92
C CYS A 201 5.07 -2.09 -33.48
N LYS A 202 4.21 -2.71 -32.65
CA LYS A 202 3.19 -3.67 -33.13
C LYS A 202 1.93 -2.94 -33.64
N LYS A 203 1.80 -2.80 -34.97
CA LYS A 203 0.54 -2.35 -35.62
C LYS A 203 -0.51 -3.49 -35.60
N GLY A 204 -1.76 -3.19 -35.23
CA GLY A 204 -2.91 -4.07 -35.49
C GLY A 204 -3.47 -4.94 -34.34
N VAL A 205 -3.00 -4.80 -33.09
CA VAL A 205 -3.59 -5.55 -31.96
C VAL A 205 -4.81 -4.81 -31.42
N THR A 206 -5.92 -5.53 -31.21
CA THR A 206 -7.15 -5.10 -30.52
C THR A 206 -6.82 -4.53 -29.13
N GLN A 207 -6.54 -3.22 -29.12
CA GLN A 207 -5.76 -2.50 -28.10
C GLN A 207 -6.57 -2.11 -26.87
N GLN A 208 -7.84 -1.71 -27.04
CA GLN A 208 -8.45 -0.74 -26.11
C GLN A 208 -8.50 -1.15 -24.63
N THR A 209 -8.83 -2.41 -24.31
CA THR A 209 -8.99 -2.84 -22.91
C THR A 209 -7.65 -3.10 -22.22
N ASN A 210 -6.73 -3.81 -22.89
CA ASN A 210 -5.39 -4.09 -22.34
C ASN A 210 -4.53 -2.83 -22.25
N THR A 211 -4.64 -1.91 -23.21
CA THR A 211 -3.90 -0.64 -23.18
C THR A 211 -4.38 0.27 -22.04
N ARG A 212 -5.68 0.25 -21.70
CA ARG A 212 -6.22 1.04 -20.57
C ARG A 212 -5.66 0.55 -19.23
N VAL A 213 -5.72 -0.77 -18.98
CA VAL A 213 -5.18 -1.35 -17.75
C VAL A 213 -3.67 -1.10 -17.65
N LEU A 214 -2.95 -1.27 -18.76
CA LEU A 214 -1.52 -0.98 -18.81
C LEU A 214 -1.20 0.49 -18.52
N ARG A 215 -1.98 1.43 -19.07
CA ARG A 215 -1.80 2.86 -18.79
C ARG A 215 -1.92 3.17 -17.30
N SER A 216 -2.93 2.61 -16.62
CA SER A 216 -3.09 2.81 -15.18
C SER A 216 -1.91 2.25 -14.38
N LEU A 217 -1.40 1.09 -14.78
CA LEU A 217 -0.27 0.44 -14.13
C LEU A 217 1.05 1.21 -14.33
N ILE A 218 1.28 1.74 -15.54
CA ILE A 218 2.42 2.62 -15.83
C ILE A 218 2.37 3.84 -14.92
N ILE A 219 1.21 4.51 -14.82
CA ILE A 219 1.07 5.70 -13.96
C ILE A 219 1.38 5.37 -12.50
N ILE A 220 0.79 4.30 -11.97
CA ILE A 220 1.01 3.84 -10.60
C ILE A 220 2.50 3.63 -10.33
N LEU A 221 3.16 2.87 -11.19
CA LEU A 221 4.55 2.51 -10.98
C LEU A 221 5.50 3.67 -11.24
N SER A 222 5.19 4.57 -12.18
CA SER A 222 5.94 5.82 -12.35
C SER A 222 5.83 6.72 -11.12
N ILE A 223 4.65 6.81 -10.50
CA ILE A 223 4.47 7.59 -9.26
C ILE A 223 5.23 6.93 -8.11
N ASN A 224 5.13 5.61 -7.93
CA ASN A 224 5.85 4.92 -6.85
C ASN A 224 7.36 4.99 -7.05
N ILE A 225 7.87 4.54 -8.21
CA ILE A 225 9.31 4.56 -8.53
C ILE A 225 9.83 6.00 -8.45
N GLY A 226 9.10 6.97 -9.00
CA GLY A 226 9.44 8.39 -8.90
C GLY A 226 9.50 8.89 -7.47
N GLY A 227 8.49 8.56 -6.64
CA GLY A 227 8.47 8.91 -5.22
C GLY A 227 9.66 8.35 -4.45
N TYR A 228 10.01 7.08 -4.69
CA TYR A 228 11.20 6.47 -4.08
C TYR A 228 12.51 7.11 -4.56
N LEU A 229 12.69 7.31 -5.86
CA LEU A 229 13.90 7.93 -6.40
C LEU A 229 14.05 9.39 -5.96
N ILE A 230 12.97 10.17 -5.95
CA ILE A 230 12.96 11.55 -5.44
C ILE A 230 13.34 11.55 -3.96
N THR A 231 12.77 10.65 -3.17
CA THR A 231 13.08 10.56 -1.73
C THR A 231 14.55 10.25 -1.49
N LEU A 232 15.08 9.27 -2.21
CA LEU A 232 16.50 8.92 -2.16
C LEU A 232 17.41 10.08 -2.59
N ALA A 233 17.06 10.77 -3.68
CA ALA A 233 17.78 11.94 -4.14
C ALA A 233 17.73 13.08 -3.10
N MET A 234 16.58 13.32 -2.48
CA MET A 234 16.44 14.32 -1.41
C MET A 234 17.28 13.96 -0.19
N TYR A 235 17.27 12.71 0.29
CA TYR A 235 18.13 12.29 1.39
C TYR A 235 19.62 12.44 1.03
N GLN A 236 20.01 12.09 -0.19
CA GLN A 236 21.39 12.26 -0.65
C GLN A 236 21.79 13.74 -0.72
N LEU A 237 20.89 14.62 -1.17
CA LEU A 237 21.10 16.07 -1.18
C LEU A 237 21.21 16.65 0.23
N LEU A 238 20.30 16.27 1.13
CA LEU A 238 20.34 16.67 2.54
C LEU A 238 21.62 16.19 3.22
N PHE A 239 22.09 15.01 2.87
CA PHE A 239 23.33 14.47 3.39
C PHE A 239 24.56 15.21 2.83
N THR A 240 24.61 15.46 1.51
CA THR A 240 25.77 16.10 0.86
C THR A 240 25.85 17.60 1.16
N PHE A 241 24.72 18.29 1.26
CA PHE A 241 24.63 19.75 1.40
C PHE A 241 24.01 20.20 2.73
N GLY A 242 23.77 19.29 3.67
CA GLY A 242 23.09 19.58 4.93
C GLY A 242 23.76 20.66 5.77
N SER A 243 25.10 20.73 5.75
CA SER A 243 25.87 21.77 6.44
C SER A 243 25.59 23.18 5.91
N ILE A 244 25.18 23.30 4.64
CA ILE A 244 24.82 24.58 4.00
C ILE A 244 23.36 24.96 4.33
N LEU A 245 22.49 23.96 4.51
CA LEU A 245 21.05 24.17 4.77
C LEU A 245 20.76 24.65 6.20
N GLY A 246 21.77 24.64 7.08
CA GLY A 246 21.71 25.22 8.42
C GLY A 246 21.99 24.19 9.52
N PRO A 247 21.46 24.41 10.73
CA PRO A 247 21.65 23.47 11.84
C PRO A 247 21.15 22.06 11.50
N PRO A 248 21.81 20.99 11.97
CA PRO A 248 21.41 19.59 11.76
C PRO A 248 19.93 19.28 12.00
N ILE A 249 19.32 19.90 13.02
CA ILE A 249 17.89 19.74 13.34
C ILE A 249 17.02 20.18 12.15
N ARG A 250 17.38 21.28 11.48
CA ARG A 250 16.64 21.77 10.31
C ARG A 250 16.78 20.83 9.12
N ALA A 251 17.99 20.31 8.88
CA ALA A 251 18.22 19.32 7.83
C ALA A 251 17.41 18.03 8.08
N TRP A 252 17.36 17.57 9.34
CA TRP A 252 16.52 16.46 9.77
C TRP A 252 15.02 16.76 9.55
N GLN A 253 14.54 17.95 9.90
CA GLN A 253 13.17 18.39 9.64
C GLN A 253 12.82 18.40 8.14
N PHE A 254 13.73 18.84 7.27
CA PHE A 254 13.54 18.78 5.82
C PHE A 254 13.46 17.34 5.29
N GLY A 255 14.08 16.37 5.98
CA GLY A 255 13.96 14.95 5.67
C GLY A 255 12.51 14.45 5.64
N PHE A 256 11.64 14.99 6.50
CA PHE A 256 10.23 14.60 6.53
C PHE A 256 9.46 14.96 5.26
N ILE A 257 9.84 16.04 4.57
CA ILE A 257 9.20 16.39 3.28
C ILE A 257 9.36 15.24 2.30
N SER A 258 10.56 14.65 2.25
CA SER A 258 10.83 13.50 1.39
C SER A 258 10.02 12.26 1.83
N GLY A 259 9.93 11.99 3.14
CA GLY A 259 9.11 10.90 3.68
C GLY A 259 7.62 11.06 3.38
N ILE A 260 7.08 12.28 3.46
CA ILE A 260 5.69 12.59 3.12
C ILE A 260 5.43 12.34 1.64
N LEU A 261 6.31 12.82 0.76
CA LEU A 261 6.20 12.57 -0.69
C LEU A 261 6.25 11.08 -1.01
N LEU A 262 7.12 10.33 -0.31
CA LEU A 262 7.19 8.89 -0.45
C LEU A 262 5.87 8.21 -0.07
N ASN A 263 5.35 8.52 1.11
CA ASN A 263 4.10 7.93 1.60
C ASN A 263 2.92 8.34 0.72
N ALA A 264 2.90 9.57 0.20
CA ALA A 264 1.87 10.02 -0.74
C ALA A 264 1.94 9.24 -2.06
N ALA A 265 3.15 8.95 -2.55
CA ALA A 265 3.34 8.09 -3.72
C ALA A 265 2.79 6.68 -3.43
N ALA A 266 3.21 6.04 -2.34
CA ALA A 266 2.72 4.72 -1.92
C ALA A 266 1.20 4.65 -1.77
N GLY A 267 0.58 5.66 -1.16
CA GLY A 267 -0.88 5.78 -1.00
C GLY A 267 -1.63 6.11 -2.29
N SER A 268 -0.95 6.63 -3.33
CA SER A 268 -1.58 7.03 -4.59
C SER A 268 -2.15 5.85 -5.39
N ASN A 269 -1.70 4.62 -5.12
CA ASN A 269 -2.11 3.40 -5.79
C ASN A 269 -3.64 3.28 -5.90
N ALA A 270 -4.34 3.41 -4.77
CA ALA A 270 -5.79 3.30 -4.72
C ALA A 270 -6.49 4.41 -5.51
N VAL A 271 -5.99 5.64 -5.40
CA VAL A 271 -6.53 6.83 -6.08
C VAL A 271 -6.40 6.68 -7.59
N VAL A 272 -5.19 6.35 -8.08
CA VAL A 272 -4.92 6.19 -9.51
C VAL A 272 -5.77 5.07 -10.09
N LEU A 273 -5.91 3.93 -9.39
CA LEU A 273 -6.77 2.82 -9.80
C LEU A 273 -8.25 3.22 -9.90
N TYR A 274 -8.77 3.97 -8.93
CA TYR A 274 -10.15 4.44 -8.92
C TYR A 274 -10.46 5.36 -10.12
N PHE A 275 -9.55 6.28 -10.43
CA PHE A 275 -9.74 7.22 -11.53
C PHE A 275 -9.52 6.57 -12.91
N ASN A 276 -8.53 5.70 -13.06
CA ASN A 276 -8.13 5.19 -14.38
C ASN A 276 -8.76 3.85 -14.77
N SER A 277 -9.37 3.10 -13.84
CA SER A 277 -9.98 1.81 -14.15
C SER A 277 -11.45 1.73 -13.75
N THR A 278 -12.31 1.47 -14.74
CA THR A 278 -13.77 1.34 -14.58
C THR A 278 -14.15 0.16 -13.68
N ASP A 279 -13.39 -0.93 -13.74
CA ASP A 279 -13.65 -2.11 -12.93
C ASP A 279 -13.29 -1.87 -11.46
N TYR A 280 -12.16 -1.20 -11.21
CA TYR A 280 -11.76 -0.80 -9.87
C TYR A 280 -12.79 0.18 -9.31
N ARG A 281 -13.16 1.22 -10.06
CA ARG A 281 -14.18 2.20 -9.66
C ARG A 281 -15.51 1.53 -9.25
N ARG A 282 -15.94 0.50 -9.98
CA ARG A 282 -17.16 -0.27 -9.66
C ARG A 282 -17.02 -0.98 -8.32
N VAL A 283 -15.87 -1.59 -8.03
CA VAL A 283 -15.63 -2.28 -6.76
C VAL A 283 -15.51 -1.29 -5.60
N PHE A 284 -14.77 -0.18 -5.75
CA PHE A 284 -14.73 0.90 -4.77
C PHE A 284 -16.14 1.41 -4.43
N LYS A 285 -16.99 1.68 -5.42
CA LYS A 285 -18.37 2.11 -5.20
C LYS A 285 -19.18 1.08 -4.40
N LYS A 286 -19.03 -0.21 -4.69
CA LYS A 286 -19.71 -1.28 -3.93
C LYS A 286 -19.23 -1.32 -2.47
N VAL A 287 -17.93 -1.21 -2.23
CA VAL A 287 -17.36 -1.18 -0.88
C VAL A 287 -17.84 0.06 -0.12
N PHE A 288 -17.80 1.25 -0.72
CA PHE A 288 -18.31 2.48 -0.11
C PHE A 288 -19.80 2.42 0.20
N GLN A 289 -20.61 1.80 -0.67
CA GLN A 289 -22.03 1.58 -0.41
C GLN A 289 -22.26 0.61 0.75
N SER A 290 -21.49 -0.49 0.84
CA SER A 290 -21.54 -1.44 1.95
C SER A 290 -21.17 -0.77 3.28
N LEU A 291 -20.10 0.05 3.28
CA LEU A 291 -19.68 0.83 4.44
C LEU A 291 -20.75 1.84 4.84
N LYS A 292 -21.35 2.57 3.88
CA LYS A 292 -22.48 3.46 4.16
C LYS A 292 -23.67 2.71 4.74
N GLY A 293 -23.93 1.47 4.32
CA GLY A 293 -24.94 0.60 4.92
C GLY A 293 -24.62 0.19 6.36
N HIS A 294 -23.36 -0.08 6.69
CA HIS A 294 -22.92 -0.43 8.04
C HIS A 294 -22.88 0.76 9.01
N PHE A 295 -22.41 1.93 8.55
CA PHE A 295 -22.30 3.14 9.38
C PHE A 295 -23.56 4.01 9.35
N GLY A 296 -24.41 3.88 8.32
CA GLY A 296 -25.64 4.66 8.14
C GLY A 296 -26.90 4.04 8.73
N ASN A 297 -26.85 2.82 9.27
CA ASN A 297 -28.02 2.12 9.81
C ASN A 297 -28.13 2.26 11.35
N LYS A 298 -28.12 3.49 11.85
CA LYS A 298 -28.44 3.82 13.26
C LYS A 298 -29.81 4.50 13.47
N ASN A 299 -30.66 4.58 12.44
CA ASN A 299 -31.99 5.18 12.54
C ASN A 299 -33.13 4.24 12.09
N ALA A 300 -32.97 2.93 12.21
CA ALA A 300 -34.11 2.02 12.26
C ALA A 300 -34.50 1.80 13.74
N VAL A 301 -34.81 2.89 14.45
CA VAL A 301 -35.70 2.78 15.61
C VAL A 301 -36.98 2.22 15.03
N GLN A 302 -37.26 0.96 15.34
CA GLN A 302 -38.57 0.38 15.17
C GLN A 302 -39.56 1.33 15.82
N THR A 303 -40.23 2.14 15.00
CA THR A 303 -41.59 2.54 15.29
C THR A 303 -42.38 1.24 15.30
N ILE A 304 -42.39 0.56 16.45
CA ILE A 304 -43.42 -0.40 16.79
C ILE A 304 -44.69 0.44 16.75
N GLY A 305 -45.34 0.43 15.58
CA GLY A 305 -46.65 0.98 15.40
C GLY A 305 -47.57 0.27 16.38
N THR A 306 -47.94 0.99 17.42
CA THR A 306 -49.00 0.64 18.37
C THR A 306 -50.35 0.70 17.66
N LYS A 307 -50.53 -0.07 16.58
CA LYS A 307 -51.79 -0.17 15.82
C LYS A 307 -52.20 -1.58 15.41
N ASP A 308 -51.35 -2.61 15.54
CA ASP A 308 -51.71 -3.98 15.14
C ASP A 308 -52.00 -4.95 16.30
N GLN A 309 -52.12 -4.48 17.55
CA GLN A 309 -52.66 -5.28 18.67
C GLN A 309 -54.18 -5.17 18.86
N VAL A 310 -54.92 -4.75 17.83
CA VAL A 310 -56.39 -4.90 17.78
C VAL A 310 -56.78 -5.63 16.50
N ARG A 311 -56.39 -6.90 16.40
CA ARG A 311 -57.12 -7.87 15.56
C ARG A 311 -56.93 -9.31 16.06
N ASN A 312 -57.42 -9.53 17.26
CA ASN A 312 -58.01 -10.82 17.62
C ASN A 312 -59.12 -11.14 16.60
N ALA A 313 -58.90 -12.13 15.74
CA ALA A 313 -59.93 -13.08 15.30
C ALA A 313 -59.37 -14.14 14.33
N ASN A 314 -59.26 -15.36 14.87
CA ASN A 314 -59.61 -16.64 14.24
C ASN A 314 -58.60 -17.32 13.26
N PRO A 315 -57.99 -18.47 13.62
CA PRO A 315 -57.01 -19.19 12.78
C PRO A 315 -57.60 -20.19 11.76
N ASN A 316 -58.91 -20.28 11.56
CA ASN A 316 -59.53 -21.39 10.81
C ASN A 316 -59.78 -21.20 9.29
N ASN A 317 -59.13 -20.24 8.61
CA ASN A 317 -59.42 -19.98 7.17
C ASN A 317 -58.25 -20.06 6.19
N LYS A 318 -57.12 -20.67 6.59
CA LYS A 318 -55.92 -20.79 5.74
C LYS A 318 -55.92 -21.94 4.72
N MET A 319 -56.99 -22.75 4.63
CA MET A 319 -57.00 -23.94 3.76
C MET A 319 -57.88 -23.84 2.50
N ASN A 320 -58.59 -22.73 2.28
CA ASN A 320 -59.50 -22.57 1.13
C ASN A 320 -59.08 -21.53 0.07
N ILE A 321 -58.05 -20.71 0.32
CA ILE A 321 -57.64 -19.67 -0.65
C ILE A 321 -56.66 -20.23 -1.72
N THR A 322 -55.87 -21.25 -1.40
CA THR A 322 -54.90 -21.84 -2.35
C THR A 322 -55.56 -22.72 -3.43
N ARG A 323 -56.74 -23.30 -3.16
CA ARG A 323 -57.47 -24.14 -4.14
C ARG A 323 -58.31 -23.34 -5.13
N LEU A 324 -58.79 -22.15 -4.75
CA LEU A 324 -59.57 -21.27 -5.64
C LEU A 324 -58.70 -20.51 -6.67
N SER A 325 -57.44 -20.18 -6.33
CA SER A 325 -56.52 -19.55 -7.28
C SER A 325 -55.99 -20.48 -8.38
N GLN A 326 -56.02 -21.81 -8.17
CA GLN A 326 -55.62 -22.78 -9.18
C GLN A 326 -56.75 -23.15 -10.16
N GLN A 327 -58.03 -23.07 -9.74
CA GLN A 327 -59.16 -23.36 -10.64
C GLN A 327 -59.50 -22.20 -11.60
N ILE A 328 -59.20 -20.95 -11.25
CA ILE A 328 -59.49 -19.79 -12.10
C ILE A 328 -58.46 -19.63 -13.24
N ASN A 329 -57.21 -20.07 -13.04
CA ASN A 329 -56.16 -19.90 -14.05
C ASN A 329 -56.20 -20.95 -15.20
N VAL A 330 -56.85 -22.10 -15.00
CA VAL A 330 -56.99 -23.13 -16.05
C VAL A 330 -58.10 -22.77 -17.04
N ASN A 331 -59.14 -22.05 -16.62
CA ASN A 331 -60.26 -21.67 -17.50
C ASN A 331 -59.97 -20.44 -18.39
N LEU A 332 -58.94 -19.64 -18.08
CA LEU A 332 -58.55 -18.48 -18.90
C LEU A 332 -57.63 -18.83 -20.08
N ILE A 333 -57.07 -20.04 -20.12
CA ILE A 333 -56.17 -20.49 -21.20
C ILE A 333 -56.96 -21.08 -22.39
N ASN A 334 -58.18 -21.58 -22.17
CA ASN A 334 -59.02 -22.17 -23.24
C ASN A 334 -59.93 -21.17 -23.97
N LEU A 335 -59.76 -19.86 -23.77
CA LEU A 335 -60.58 -18.82 -24.41
C LEU A 335 -59.77 -17.87 -25.31
N LYS A 336 -58.50 -18.19 -25.61
CA LYS A 336 -57.65 -17.40 -26.51
C LYS A 336 -56.84 -18.18 -27.55
N ARG A 337 -57.14 -19.46 -27.78
CA ARG A 337 -56.66 -20.23 -28.93
C ARG A 337 -57.62 -21.36 -29.29
#